data_AF-A0AAE2SB61-F1
#
_entry.id   AF-A0AAE2SB61-F1
#
_cell.length_a   1.000
_cell.length_b   1.000
_cell.length_c   1.000
_cell.angle_alpha   90.00
_cell.angle_beta   90.00
_cell.angle_gamma   90.00
#
_symmetry.space_group_name_H-M   'P 1'
#
loop_
_entity.id
_entity.type
_entity.pdbx_description
1 polymer ?
#
loop_
_entity_poly.entity_id
_entity_poly.type
_entity_poly.pdbx_seq_one_letter_code
_entity_poly.pdbx_strand_id
1 'polypeptide(L)'
;MQLQAKKKAFDQLGVEMVCVFREERGGLAGAKKTADSTGFSPLLLDYPIAKTKAYSQGSYSTYLIGKDGKIKAELNGLKKNRPTADAIAAKVSEVFKPTPTKP
;
A
#
# COMPACT_ATOMS: atom_id res chain seq x y z
N MET A 1 -2.70 12.48 5.02
CA MET A 1 -1.99 11.40 4.30
C MET A 1 -1.99 11.71 2.81
N GLN A 2 -0.83 11.78 2.14
CA GLN A 2 -0.74 12.12 0.70
C GLN A 2 -1.32 11.05 -0.23
N LEU A 3 -1.39 9.79 0.21
CA LEU A 3 -1.92 8.66 -0.58
C LEU A 3 -3.40 8.82 -0.91
N GLN A 4 -4.20 9.38 0.01
CA GLN A 4 -5.63 9.60 -0.20
C GLN A 4 -5.90 10.62 -1.32
N ALA A 5 -5.11 11.70 -1.37
CA ALA A 5 -5.21 12.72 -2.41
C ALA A 5 -4.96 12.16 -3.81
N LYS A 6 -4.25 11.01 -3.92
CA LYS A 6 -3.98 10.31 -5.17
C LYS A 6 -4.82 9.07 -5.40
N LYS A 7 -5.78 8.74 -4.52
CA LYS A 7 -6.64 7.55 -4.66
C LYS A 7 -7.32 7.50 -6.03
N LYS A 8 -7.85 8.63 -6.51
CA LYS A 8 -8.47 8.72 -7.84
C LYS A 8 -7.52 8.35 -8.98
N ALA A 9 -6.24 8.71 -8.88
CA ALA A 9 -5.23 8.37 -9.88
C ALA A 9 -4.92 6.86 -9.86
N PHE A 10 -4.89 6.23 -8.68
CA PHE A 10 -4.73 4.77 -8.58
C PHE A 10 -5.97 4.01 -9.05
N ASP A 11 -7.18 4.50 -8.75
CA ASP A 11 -8.43 3.94 -9.25
C ASP A 11 -8.47 3.98 -10.79
N GLN A 12 -8.02 5.08 -11.42
CA GLN A 12 -7.90 5.21 -12.88
C GLN A 12 -6.87 4.25 -13.50
N LEU A 13 -5.86 3.85 -12.73
CA LEU A 13 -4.87 2.86 -13.15
C LEU A 13 -5.35 1.41 -12.94
N GLY A 14 -6.58 1.22 -12.44
CA GLY A 14 -7.13 -0.10 -12.14
C GLY A 14 -6.39 -0.80 -11.00
N VAL A 15 -5.78 -0.03 -10.08
CA VAL A 15 -5.00 -0.54 -8.96
C VAL A 15 -5.80 -0.40 -7.67
N GLU A 16 -5.94 -1.51 -6.95
CA GLU A 16 -6.46 -1.51 -5.59
C GLU A 16 -5.33 -1.24 -4.59
N MET A 17 -5.59 -0.35 -3.64
CA MET A 17 -4.63 -0.04 -2.59
C MET A 17 -5.06 -0.64 -1.27
N VAL A 18 -4.14 -1.36 -0.62
CA VAL A 18 -4.33 -1.90 0.73
C VAL A 18 -3.20 -1.39 1.61
N CYS A 19 -3.53 -0.85 2.78
CA CYS A 19 -2.54 -0.43 3.77
C CYS A 19 -2.59 -1.36 4.97
N VAL A 20 -1.43 -1.86 5.38
CA VAL A 20 -1.30 -2.79 6.51
C VAL A 20 -0.63 -2.07 7.67
N PHE A 21 -1.35 -1.91 8.77
CA PHE A 21 -0.79 -1.47 10.04
C PHE A 21 -0.24 -2.67 10.78
N ARG A 22 1.00 -2.54 11.27
CA ARG A 22 1.60 -3.49 12.19
C ARG A 22 1.48 -2.94 13.59
N GLU A 23 1.03 -3.77 14.52
CA GLU A 23 0.99 -3.42 15.95
C GLU A 23 0.40 -2.02 16.19
N GLU A 24 -0.75 -1.73 15.56
CA GLU A 24 -1.48 -0.51 15.90
C GLU A 24 -1.78 -0.57 17.40
N ARG A 25 -1.29 0.41 18.17
CA ARG A 25 -1.35 0.38 19.65
C ARG A 25 -2.79 0.31 20.15
N GLY A 26 -3.72 0.89 19.39
CA GLY A 26 -5.16 0.80 19.63
C GLY A 26 -5.85 -0.43 19.02
N GLY A 27 -5.09 -1.36 18.43
CA GLY A 27 -5.58 -2.52 17.70
C GLY A 27 -6.55 -2.12 16.59
N LEU A 28 -7.63 -2.91 16.44
CA LEU A 28 -8.67 -2.66 15.45
C LEU A 28 -9.35 -1.29 15.65
N ALA A 29 -9.48 -0.81 16.89
CA ALA A 29 -10.07 0.50 17.16
C ALA A 29 -9.19 1.66 16.66
N GLY A 30 -7.87 1.51 16.77
CA GLY A 30 -6.91 2.46 16.19
C GLY A 30 -7.00 2.48 14.67
N ALA A 31 -7.00 1.30 14.04
CA ALA A 31 -7.15 1.17 12.58
C ALA A 31 -8.49 1.77 12.10
N LYS A 32 -9.59 1.51 12.80
CA LYS A 32 -10.91 2.10 12.50
C LYS A 32 -10.87 3.63 12.59
N LYS A 33 -10.30 4.19 13.65
CA LYS A 33 -10.14 5.64 13.80
C LYS A 33 -9.31 6.25 12.67
N THR A 34 -8.26 5.55 12.21
CA THR A 34 -7.48 5.99 11.04
C THR A 34 -8.30 5.92 9.76
N ALA A 35 -9.04 4.84 9.50
CA ALA A 35 -9.93 4.74 8.34
C ALA A 35 -10.96 5.89 8.35
N ASP A 36 -11.62 6.13 9.48
CA ASP A 36 -12.67 7.14 9.61
C ASP A 36 -12.11 8.57 9.43
N SER A 37 -10.91 8.85 9.97
CA SER A 37 -10.27 10.17 9.85
C SER A 37 -9.61 10.44 8.50
N THR A 38 -9.22 9.38 7.79
CA THR A 38 -8.44 9.51 6.55
C THR A 38 -9.13 8.95 5.33
N GLY A 39 -10.38 8.48 5.45
CA GLY A 39 -11.19 7.91 4.37
C GLY A 39 -10.51 6.79 3.57
N PHE A 40 -9.40 6.22 4.06
CA PHE A 40 -8.61 5.22 3.36
C PHE A 40 -9.10 3.84 3.79
N SER A 41 -9.50 3.03 2.81
CA SER A 41 -10.01 1.67 3.01
C SER A 41 -9.68 0.82 1.78
N PRO A 42 -9.30 -0.47 1.95
CA PRO A 42 -9.22 -1.21 3.21
C PRO A 42 -7.93 -0.96 4.02
N LEU A 43 -8.06 -0.99 5.35
CA LEU A 43 -6.95 -1.06 6.31
C LEU A 43 -6.90 -2.45 6.93
N LEU A 44 -5.73 -3.08 6.86
CA LEU A 44 -5.47 -4.37 7.49
C LEU A 44 -4.61 -4.18 8.74
N LEU A 45 -4.79 -5.07 9.71
CA LEU A 45 -4.01 -5.09 10.94
C LEU A 45 -3.32 -6.45 11.08
N ASP A 46 -1.99 -6.44 11.12
CA ASP A 46 -1.20 -7.63 11.44
C ASP A 46 -0.90 -7.65 12.94
N TYR A 47 -1.66 -8.47 13.68
CA TYR A 47 -1.67 -8.50 15.15
C TYR A 47 -0.62 -9.46 15.77
N PRO A 48 -0.31 -10.64 15.19
CA PRO A 48 0.74 -11.51 15.74
C PRO A 48 2.02 -11.50 14.89
N ILE A 49 2.91 -10.51 15.12
CA ILE A 49 4.24 -10.44 14.48
C ILE A 49 5.05 -11.73 14.62
N ALA A 50 4.85 -12.45 15.74
CA ALA A 50 5.49 -13.73 16.00
C ALA A 50 5.14 -14.81 14.95
N LYS A 51 3.96 -14.72 14.33
CA LYS A 51 3.49 -15.64 13.29
C LYS A 51 3.80 -15.17 11.87
N THR A 52 4.09 -13.88 11.67
CA THR A 52 4.31 -13.27 10.35
C THR A 52 5.75 -12.75 10.13
N LYS A 53 6.70 -13.17 10.97
CA LYS A 53 8.09 -12.70 10.97
C LYS A 53 8.78 -12.73 9.59
N ALA A 54 8.44 -13.70 8.73
CA ALA A 54 8.94 -13.79 7.36
C ALA A 54 8.57 -12.56 6.50
N TYR A 55 7.42 -11.95 6.76
CA TYR A 55 6.91 -10.74 6.08
C TYR A 55 7.10 -9.46 6.91
N SER A 56 7.56 -9.60 8.16
CA SER A 56 7.60 -8.52 9.15
C SER A 56 9.02 -8.14 9.58
N GLN A 57 9.92 -7.99 8.60
CA GLN A 57 11.34 -7.65 8.79
C GLN A 57 11.60 -6.16 9.14
N GLY A 58 10.62 -5.45 9.71
CA GLY A 58 10.76 -4.02 10.06
C GLY A 58 10.81 -3.04 8.88
N SER A 59 10.71 -3.50 7.64
CA SER A 59 10.61 -2.62 6.46
C SER A 59 9.26 -1.91 6.41
N TYR A 60 9.26 -0.68 5.87
CA TYR A 60 8.06 0.10 5.56
C TYR A 60 7.87 0.15 4.03
N SER A 61 8.20 -0.97 3.38
CA SER A 61 8.19 -1.11 1.92
C SER A 61 6.76 -1.10 1.36
N THR A 62 6.63 -0.67 0.11
CA THR A 62 5.41 -0.82 -0.68
C THR A 62 5.64 -1.88 -1.75
N TYR A 63 4.75 -2.86 -1.82
CA TYR A 63 4.81 -3.91 -2.83
C TYR A 63 3.76 -3.68 -3.89
N LEU A 64 4.14 -3.88 -5.15
CA LEU A 64 3.23 -3.87 -6.29
C LEU A 64 2.95 -5.32 -6.69
N ILE A 65 1.70 -5.74 -6.55
CA ILE A 65 1.27 -7.12 -6.77
C ILE A 65 0.50 -7.17 -8.10
N GLY A 66 0.90 -8.08 -8.99
CA GLY A 66 0.20 -8.31 -10.25
C GLY A 66 -1.08 -9.12 -10.07
N LYS A 67 -1.92 -9.16 -11.10
CA LYS A 67 -3.15 -9.98 -11.12
C LYS A 67 -2.90 -11.49 -10.96
N ASP A 68 -1.66 -11.92 -11.18
CA ASP A 68 -1.18 -13.29 -10.96
C ASP A 68 -0.77 -13.57 -9.50
N GLY A 69 -0.97 -12.62 -8.60
CA GLY A 69 -0.60 -12.72 -7.19
C GLY A 69 0.92 -12.62 -6.93
N LYS A 70 1.73 -12.31 -7.95
CA LYS A 70 3.19 -12.19 -7.82
C LYS A 70 3.60 -10.75 -7.59
N ILE A 71 4.62 -10.55 -6.75
CA ILE A 71 5.27 -9.24 -6.60
C ILE A 71 5.96 -8.88 -7.91
N LYS A 72 5.61 -7.73 -8.47
CA LYS A 72 6.19 -7.18 -9.71
C LYS A 72 7.24 -6.11 -9.41
N ALA A 73 7.11 -5.41 -8.29
CA ALA A 73 8.10 -4.48 -7.79
C ALA A 73 7.97 -4.28 -6.28
N GLU A 74 9.07 -3.86 -5.66
CA GLU A 74 9.14 -3.39 -4.29
C GLU A 74 9.75 -2.00 -4.26
N LEU A 75 9.12 -1.08 -3.53
CA LEU A 75 9.72 0.18 -3.12
C LEU A 75 10.13 0.06 -1.67
N ASN A 76 11.43 -0.10 -1.43
CA ASN A 76 11.99 -0.22 -0.09
C ASN A 76 11.71 1.04 0.74
N GLY A 77 11.27 0.83 1.98
CA GLY A 77 10.97 1.90 2.91
C GLY A 77 11.57 1.66 4.29
N LEU A 78 11.99 2.73 4.94
CA LEU A 78 12.39 2.77 6.34
C LEU A 78 11.38 3.59 7.14
N LYS A 79 11.34 3.41 8.45
CA LYS A 79 10.40 4.15 9.33
C LYS A 79 10.42 5.66 9.10
N LYS A 80 11.63 6.22 8.93
CA LYS A 80 11.91 7.65 8.70
C LYS A 80 11.80 8.07 7.23
N ASN A 81 11.97 7.13 6.29
CA ASN A 81 11.99 7.43 4.86
C ASN A 81 11.10 6.41 4.13
N ARG A 82 9.82 6.76 4.00
CA ARG A 82 8.81 5.90 3.36
C ARG A 82 8.61 6.35 1.91
N PRO A 83 8.29 5.42 0.99
CA PRO A 83 7.90 5.78 -0.37
C PRO A 83 6.74 6.78 -0.35
N THR A 84 6.87 7.86 -1.12
CA THR A 84 5.82 8.87 -1.26
C THR A 84 4.72 8.36 -2.21
N ALA A 85 3.52 8.96 -2.14
CA ALA A 85 2.44 8.61 -3.05
C ALA A 85 2.84 8.80 -4.53
N ASP A 86 3.66 9.80 -4.80
CA ASP A 86 4.16 10.15 -6.13
C ASP A 86 5.13 9.09 -6.66
N ALA A 87 6.06 8.65 -5.81
CA ALA A 87 6.99 7.57 -6.15
C ALA A 87 6.25 6.26 -6.42
N ILE A 88 5.22 5.95 -5.62
CA ILE A 88 4.38 4.76 -5.82
C ILE A 88 3.61 4.87 -7.14
N ALA A 89 2.97 6.01 -7.42
CA ALA A 89 2.23 6.22 -8.67
C ALA A 89 3.13 6.09 -9.91
N ALA A 90 4.31 6.72 -9.88
CA ALA A 90 5.28 6.60 -10.96
C ALA A 90 5.70 5.14 -11.19
N LYS A 91 5.95 4.39 -10.10
CA LYS A 91 6.33 2.98 -10.21
C LYS A 91 5.19 2.10 -10.72
N VAL A 92 3.94 2.38 -10.35
CA VAL A 92 2.76 1.70 -10.88
C VAL A 92 2.67 1.90 -12.40
N SER A 93 2.79 3.13 -12.89
CA SER A 93 2.73 3.42 -14.33
C SER A 93 3.89 2.78 -15.10
N GLU A 94 5.07 2.67 -14.50
CA GLU A 94 6.22 1.98 -15.07
C GLU A 94 5.98 0.47 -15.21
N VAL A 95 5.49 -0.16 -14.14
CA VAL A 95 5.35 -1.63 -14.03
C VAL A 95 4.12 -2.16 -14.75
N PHE A 96 3.01 -1.42 -14.69
CA PHE A 96 1.71 -1.83 -15.21
C PHE A 96 1.27 -0.97 -16.39
N LYS A 97 2.22 -0.52 -17.23
CA LYS A 97 1.95 0.34 -18.41
C LYS A 97 0.58 0.02 -19.01
N PRO A 98 -0.36 0.99 -19.06
CA PRO A 98 -1.64 0.74 -19.68
C PRO A 98 -1.37 0.31 -21.12
N THR A 99 -1.83 -0.88 -21.48
CA THR A 99 -1.78 -1.35 -22.87
C THR A 99 -2.43 -0.26 -23.73
N PRO A 100 -1.77 0.27 -24.76
CA PRO A 100 -2.41 1.23 -25.63
C PRO A 100 -3.68 0.59 -26.20
N THR A 101 -4.84 1.15 -25.85
CA THR A 101 -6.10 0.84 -26.53
C THR A 101 -5.87 1.14 -28.00
N LYS A 102 -5.80 0.08 -28.80
CA LYS A 102 -5.65 0.18 -30.25
C LYS A 102 -6.82 1.03 -30.79
N PRO A 103 -6.57 2.00 -31.69
CA PRO A 103 -7.61 2.81 -32.30
C PRO A 103 -8.60 1.97 -33.11
#